data_AF-A0A8J2PK12-F1
#
_entry.id   AF-A0A8J2PK12-F1
#
_cell.length_a   1.000
_cell.length_b   1.000
_cell.length_c   1.000
_cell.angle_alpha   90.00
_cell.angle_beta   90.00
_cell.angle_gamma   90.00
#
_symmetry.space_group_name_H-M   'P 1'
#
loop_
_entity.id
_entity.type
_entity.pdbx_description
1 polymer ?
#
loop_
_entity_poly.entity_id
_entity_poly.type
_entity_poly.pdbx_seq_one_letter_code
_entity_poly.pdbx_strand_id
1 'polypeptide(L)' 'MGKVDGRQIVPESVLTWLYRPSILFDSFEYKSQDFDVNGNFAYGLGLFIGFFEGTRYVHHGGYWPPYASEFSVS' A
#
# COMPACT_ATOMS: atom_id res chain seq x y z
N MET A 1 10.33 6.28 0.21
CA MET A 1 9.67 6.78 1.44
C MET A 1 10.71 7.14 2.50
N GLY A 2 10.33 7.96 3.49
CA GLY A 2 11.21 8.29 4.63
C GLY A 2 12.33 9.27 4.33
N LYS A 3 12.19 10.10 3.28
CA LYS A 3 13.11 11.19 2.93
C LYS A 3 12.42 12.54 3.06
N VAL A 4 13.13 13.51 3.60
CA VAL A 4 12.76 14.93 3.54
C VAL A 4 13.96 15.65 2.95
N ASP A 5 13.72 16.48 1.93
CA ASP A 5 14.76 17.21 1.20
C ASP A 5 15.90 16.31 0.69
N GLY A 6 15.55 15.12 0.19
CA GLY A 6 16.50 14.14 -0.31
C GLY A 6 17.29 13.39 0.78
N ARG A 7 17.22 13.83 2.04
CA ARG A 7 17.89 13.18 3.18
C ARG A 7 17.00 12.08 3.77
N GLN A 8 17.59 10.90 3.94
CA GLN A 8 16.93 9.80 4.65
C GLN A 8 16.78 10.16 6.14
N ILE A 9 15.54 10.22 6.61
CA ILE A 9 15.19 10.52 8.02
C ILE A 9 14.70 9.27 8.77
N VAL A 10 14.17 8.28 8.05
CA VAL A 10 13.82 6.97 8.63
C VAL A 10 14.82 5.94 8.12
N PRO A 11 15.50 5.15 8.97
CA PRO A 11 16.45 4.13 8.49
C PRO A 11 15.79 3.17 7.49
N GLU A 12 16.50 2.82 6.42
CA GLU A 12 15.96 1.92 5.39
C GLU A 12 15.56 0.55 5.96
N SER A 13 16.32 0.05 6.94
CA SER A 13 16.00 -1.19 7.66
C SER A 13 14.63 -1.13 8.33
N VAL A 14 14.23 0.02 8.87
CA VAL A 14 12.93 0.24 9.50
C VAL A 14 11.83 0.37 8.44
N LEU A 15 12.11 1.01 7.31
CA LEU A 15 11.15 1.09 6.20
C LEU A 15 10.77 -0.29 5.65
N THR A 16 11.67 -1.28 5.72
CA THR A 16 11.32 -2.65 5.30
C THR A 16 10.18 -3.25 6.13
N TRP A 17 9.99 -2.80 7.37
CA TRP A 17 8.92 -3.30 8.24
C TRP A 17 7.54 -2.79 7.80
N LEU A 18 7.48 -1.59 7.22
CA LEU A 18 6.23 -1.03 6.67
C LEU A 18 5.68 -1.88 5.52
N TYR A 19 6.54 -2.64 4.84
CA TYR A 19 6.17 -3.50 3.72
C TYR A 19 5.93 -4.95 4.10
N ARG A 20 5.97 -5.28 5.41
CA ARG A 20 5.67 -6.63 5.88
C ARG A 20 4.18 -6.76 6.17
N PRO A 21 3.47 -7.69 5.49
CA PRO A 21 2.12 -8.06 5.86
C PRO A 21 2.06 -8.47 7.33
N SER A 22 1.13 -7.88 8.08
CA SER A 22 0.74 -8.36 9.41
C SER A 22 -0.54 -9.18 9.35
N ILE A 23 -1.44 -8.82 8.44
CA ILE A 23 -2.71 -9.50 8.17
C ILE A 23 -2.82 -9.69 6.66
N LEU A 24 -3.11 -10.92 6.23
CA LEU A 24 -3.47 -11.24 4.86
C LEU A 24 -5.00 -11.27 4.75
N PHE A 25 -5.52 -10.66 3.69
CA PHE A 25 -6.92 -10.82 3.30
C PHE A 25 -6.97 -11.71 2.09
N ASP A 26 -7.69 -12.83 2.20
CA ASP A 26 -7.87 -13.74 1.08
C ASP A 26 -8.72 -13.05 0.01
N SER A 27 -8.05 -12.73 -1.11
CA SER A 27 -8.60 -12.23 -2.36
C SER A 27 -9.38 -10.91 -2.29
N PHE A 28 -8.95 -9.93 -3.09
CA PHE A 28 -9.86 -8.90 -3.57
C PHE A 28 -10.10 -9.11 -5.05
N GLU A 29 -11.37 -9.07 -5.44
CA GLU A 29 -11.77 -8.99 -6.84
C GLU A 29 -12.03 -7.52 -7.15
N TYR A 30 -11.16 -6.91 -7.94
CA TYR A 30 -11.44 -5.60 -8.51
C TYR A 30 -12.00 -5.81 -9.92
N LYS A 31 -13.30 -5.50 -10.07
CA LYS A 31 -13.96 -5.46 -11.38
C LYS A 31 -13.70 -4.11 -12.02
N SER A 32 -12.82 -4.07 -13.01
CA SER A 32 -12.75 -2.97 -13.96
C SER A 32 -13.61 -3.29 -15.18
N GLN A 33 -13.96 -2.29 -15.99
CA GLN A 33 -14.74 -2.52 -17.23
C GLN A 33 -14.02 -3.43 -18.24
N ASP A 34 -12.69 -3.53 -18.15
CA ASP A 34 -11.86 -4.15 -19.18
C ASP A 34 -11.16 -5.44 -18.72
N PHE A 35 -11.04 -5.66 -17.40
CA PHE A 35 -10.39 -6.84 -16.83
C PHE A 35 -10.77 -7.07 -15.36
N ASP A 36 -10.83 -8.34 -14.98
CA ASP A 36 -10.90 -8.78 -13.59
C ASP A 36 -9.47 -8.89 -13.03
N VAL A 37 -9.17 -8.13 -11.99
CA VAL A 37 -7.92 -8.28 -11.24
C VAL A 37 -8.16 -9.18 -10.04
N ASN A 38 -7.47 -10.32 -10.03
CA ASN A 38 -7.29 -11.13 -8.84
C ASN A 38 -5.95 -10.76 -8.20
N GLY A 39 -6.02 -10.16 -7.01
CA GLY A 39 -4.83 -9.77 -6.25
C GLY A 39 -4.90 -10.26 -4.81
N ASN A 40 -3.72 -10.43 -4.21
CA ASN A 40 -3.60 -10.59 -2.77
C ASN A 40 -3.46 -9.21 -2.13
N PHE A 41 -4.23 -8.98 -1.08
CA PHE A 41 -4.20 -7.75 -0.31
C PHE A 41 -3.84 -8.05 1.13
N ALA A 42 -3.04 -7.18 1.72
CA ALA A 42 -2.59 -7.30 3.08
C ALA A 42 -2.64 -5.95 3.79
N TYR A 43 -2.69 -5.99 5.12
CA TYR A 43 -2.43 -4.83 5.95
C TYR A 43 -1.17 -5.04 6.78
N GLY A 44 -0.30 -4.05 6.77
CA GLY A 44 0.91 -4.00 7.59
C GLY A 44 0.81 -2.93 8.68
N LEU A 45 1.93 -2.28 8.95
CA LEU A 45 2.04 -1.18 9.93
C LEU A 45 1.35 0.10 9.43
N GLY A 46 0.02 0.09 9.38
CA GLY A 46 -0.80 1.24 8.95
C GLY A 46 -0.91 1.41 7.44
N LEU A 47 -0.51 0.41 6.66
CA LEU A 47 -0.49 0.48 5.20
C LEU A 47 -1.21 -0.71 4.60
N PHE A 48 -1.97 -0.45 3.54
CA PHE A 48 -2.43 -1.47 2.63
C PHE A 48 -1.29 -1.88 1.70
N ILE A 49 -1.13 -3.17 1.50
CA ILE A 49 -0.07 -3.77 0.69
C ILE A 49 -0.74 -4.71 -0.31
N GLY A 50 -0.70 -4.35 -1.59
CA GLY A 50 -1.18 -5.17 -2.69
C GLY A 50 -0.03 -5.76 -3.50
N PHE A 51 -0.27 -6.90 -4.13
CA PHE A 51 0.62 -7.46 -5.14
C PHE A 51 -0.16 -7.69 -6.43
N PHE A 52 0.32 -7.09 -7.52
CA PHE A 52 -0.25 -7.24 -8.85
C PHE A 52 0.87 -7.44 -9.87
N GLU A 53 0.80 -8.54 -10.62
CA GLU A 53 1.81 -8.94 -11.62
C GLU A 53 3.26 -8.88 -11.10
N GLY A 54 3.48 -9.28 -9.84
CA GLY A 54 4.80 -9.24 -9.19
C GLY A 54 5.25 -7.86 -8.71
N THR A 55 4.49 -6.80 -9.00
CA THR A 55 4.71 -5.46 -8.47
C THR A 55 3.98 -5.29 -7.14
N ARG A 56 4.69 -4.76 -6.14
CA ARG A 56 4.11 -4.44 -4.84
C ARG A 56 3.59 -3.01 -4.85
N TYR A 57 2.35 -2.82 -4.43
CA TYR A 57 1.73 -1.52 -4.27
C TYR A 57 1.46 -1.28 -2.79
N VAL A 58 1.76 -0.08 -2.33
CA VAL A 58 1.59 0.30 -0.92
C VAL A 58 0.79 1.58 -0.88
N HIS A 59 -0.29 1.59 -0.12
CA HIS A 59 -1.24 2.68 -0.10
C HIS A 59 -1.79 2.89 1.31
N HIS A 60 -2.12 4.13 1.64
CA HIS A 60 -3.03 4.42 2.73
C HIS A 60 -3.79 5.71 2.41
N GLY A 61 -5.01 5.78 2.91
CA GLY A 61 -5.90 6.89 2.65
C GLY A 61 -7.03 6.91 3.65
N GLY A 62 -7.77 8.00 3.62
CA GLY A 62 -8.88 8.25 4.53
C GLY A 62 -9.90 9.17 3.88
N TYR A 63 -11.14 8.98 4.28
CA TYR A 63 -12.26 9.81 3.85
C TYR A 63 -12.98 10.35 5.06
N TRP A 64 -13.03 11.68 5.16
CA TRP A 64 -13.84 12.42 6.12
C TRP A 64 -14.64 13.46 5.34
N PRO A 65 -15.93 13.22 5.03
CA PRO A 65 -16.69 14.08 4.12
C PRO A 65 -16.57 15.59 4.45
N PRO A 66 -16.31 16.46 3.45
CA PRO A 66 -16.11 16.18 2.02
C PRO A 66 -14.64 15.90 1.62
N TYR A 67 -13.74 15.74 2.59
CA TYR A 67 -12.31 15.65 2.38
C TYR A 67 -11.84 14.20 2.19
N ALA A 68 -10.96 14.00 1.21
CA ALA A 68 -10.26 12.75 0.99
C ALA A 68 -8.75 13.00 1.00
N SER A 69 -8.00 12.04 1.51
CA SER A 69 -6.53 12.04 1.45
C SER A 69 -6.05 10.66 1.08
N GLU A 70 -5.06 10.59 0.21
CA GLU A 70 -4.44 9.35 -0.21
C GLU A 70 -2.94 9.54 -0.43
N PHE A 71 -2.18 8.48 -0.22
CA PHE A 71 -0.83 8.36 -0.76
C PHE A 71 -0.56 6.93 -1.19
N SER A 72 0.28 6.78 -2.19
CA SER A 72 0.69 5.48 -2.70
C SER A 72 2.15 5.49 -3.14
N VAL A 73 2.74 4.29 -3.18
CA VAL A 73 4.07 4.04 -3.74
C VAL A 73 4.11 2.61 -4.29
N SER A 74 4.81 2.44 -5.42
CA SER A 74 5.06 1.17 -6.10
C SER A 74 6.56 0.89 -6.16
#